data_AF-A0A920VAB5-F1
#
_entry.id   AF-A0A920VAB5-F1
#
_cell.length_a   1.000
_cell.length_b   1.000
_cell.length_c   1.000
_cell.angle_alpha   90.00
_cell.angle_beta   90.00
_cell.angle_gamma   90.00
#
_symmetry.space_group_name_H-M   'P 1'
#
loop_
_entity.id
_entity.type
_entity.pdbx_description
1 polymer ?
#
loop_
_entity_poly.entity_id
_entity_poly.type
_entity_poly.pdbx_seq_one_letter_code
_entity_poly.pdbx_strand_id
1 'polypeptide(L)'
;MIFFWNNSLLRAAVLLLAGGLPAGSIVAWEVVLFNRDVRPILSDNCFECHGPDAAKRKADLRLDTGAPGQAIINAGKPDKSELFKRITHTDLEERMPPVDSDRVLALGDIKILRTWIEQGGKWEKHWAFKFPPSRPAILPAGKLRPAKRRD
;
A
#
# COMPACT_ATOMS: atom_id res chain seq x y z
N MET A 1 1.22 36.02 -80.76
CA MET A 1 2.66 35.70 -80.69
C MET A 1 2.99 35.34 -79.25
N ILE A 2 3.72 34.25 -79.11
CA ILE A 2 3.95 33.49 -77.88
C ILE A 2 5.13 34.14 -77.12
N PHE A 3 4.98 34.40 -75.83
CA PHE A 3 6.12 34.59 -74.93
C PHE A 3 5.94 33.72 -73.69
N PHE A 4 6.65 32.60 -73.70
CA PHE A 4 6.99 31.83 -72.51
C PHE A 4 8.07 32.60 -71.73
N TRP A 5 7.88 32.82 -70.43
CA TRP A 5 9.00 32.84 -69.50
C TRP A 5 8.64 32.16 -68.18
N ASN A 6 9.44 31.13 -67.92
CA ASN A 6 9.53 30.22 -66.78
C ASN A 6 10.07 30.93 -65.52
N ASN A 7 9.65 30.50 -64.33
CA ASN A 7 10.50 30.30 -63.13
C ASN A 7 9.61 29.95 -61.91
N SER A 8 9.61 28.69 -61.50
CA SER A 8 10.51 28.15 -60.47
C SER A 8 10.18 28.61 -59.04
N LEU A 9 9.57 27.66 -58.32
CA LEU A 9 9.98 27.23 -56.99
C LEU A 9 10.02 28.30 -55.88
N LEU A 10 8.91 28.41 -55.16
CA LEU A 10 8.99 28.66 -53.71
C LEU A 10 8.28 27.49 -52.99
N ARG A 11 9.05 26.43 -52.76
CA ARG A 11 8.75 25.48 -51.69
C ARG A 11 8.94 26.24 -50.38
N ALA A 12 7.85 26.69 -49.78
CA ALA A 12 7.87 27.18 -48.41
C ALA A 12 8.34 26.03 -47.50
N ALA A 13 9.59 26.08 -47.06
CA ALA A 13 10.11 25.20 -46.04
C ALA A 13 9.45 25.58 -44.71
N VAL A 14 8.38 24.85 -44.35
CA VAL A 14 7.87 24.86 -42.99
C VAL A 14 8.91 24.14 -42.13
N LEU A 15 9.81 24.91 -41.52
CA LEU A 15 10.64 24.46 -40.42
C LEU A 15 9.74 24.15 -39.23
N LEU A 16 9.23 22.91 -39.19
CA LEU A 16 8.71 22.29 -37.98
C LEU A 16 9.86 22.21 -36.99
N LEU A 17 9.99 23.23 -36.14
CA LEU A 17 10.73 23.15 -34.89
C LEU A 17 10.07 22.05 -34.05
N ALA A 18 10.54 20.82 -34.22
CA ALA A 18 10.29 19.71 -33.33
C ALA A 18 10.99 20.01 -31.99
N GLY A 19 10.43 20.95 -31.23
CA GLY A 19 10.76 21.15 -29.83
C GLY A 19 10.29 19.91 -29.09
N GLY A 20 11.23 18.98 -28.84
CA GLY A 20 10.99 17.82 -28.01
C GLY A 20 10.51 18.29 -26.65
N LEU A 21 9.24 18.01 -26.33
CA LEU A 21 8.73 18.12 -24.98
C LEU A 21 9.65 17.28 -24.09
N PRO A 22 10.30 17.87 -23.06
CA PRO A 22 11.02 17.05 -22.09
C PRO A 22 9.99 16.08 -21.50
N ALA A 23 10.24 14.78 -21.65
CA ALA A 23 9.48 13.75 -20.98
C ALA A 23 9.69 13.94 -19.48
N GLY A 24 8.82 14.74 -18.86
CA GLY A 24 8.83 14.97 -17.43
C GLY A 24 8.71 13.61 -16.75
N SER A 25 9.70 13.27 -15.94
CA SER A 25 9.64 12.07 -15.11
C SER A 25 8.42 12.19 -14.21
N ILE A 26 7.38 11.41 -14.49
CA ILE A 26 6.29 11.20 -13.56
C ILE A 26 6.88 10.52 -12.32
N VAL A 27 7.07 11.29 -11.26
CA VAL A 27 7.37 10.72 -9.94
C VAL A 27 6.08 10.01 -9.52
N ALA A 28 6.03 8.70 -9.76
CA ALA A 28 4.94 7.88 -9.28
C ALA A 28 4.99 7.92 -7.75
N TRP A 29 3.98 8.54 -7.14
CA TRP A 29 3.76 8.42 -5.71
C TRP A 29 3.44 6.95 -5.44
N GLU A 30 4.37 6.24 -4.81
CA GLU A 30 4.15 4.83 -4.50
C GLU A 30 2.98 4.70 -3.52
N VAL A 31 1.95 3.98 -3.96
CA VAL A 31 0.76 3.73 -3.16
C VAL A 31 1.12 2.74 -2.07
N VAL A 32 0.90 3.13 -0.82
CA VAL A 32 1.10 2.29 0.35
C VAL A 32 -0.14 1.45 0.57
N LEU A 33 0.02 0.13 0.47
CA LEU A 33 -1.06 -0.83 0.60
C LEU A 33 -1.08 -1.42 2.01
N PHE A 34 -2.23 -1.31 2.70
CA PHE A 34 -2.32 -1.71 4.09
C PHE A 34 -1.85 -3.14 4.34
N ASN A 35 -2.31 -4.12 3.56
CA ASN A 35 -1.94 -5.52 3.81
C ASN A 35 -0.48 -5.85 3.46
N ARG A 36 0.12 -5.15 2.49
CA ARG A 36 1.49 -5.41 2.02
C ARG A 36 2.51 -4.70 2.90
N ASP A 37 2.25 -3.43 3.20
CA ASP A 37 3.25 -2.51 3.75
C ASP A 37 2.98 -2.20 5.23
N VAL A 38 1.72 -2.00 5.62
CA VAL A 38 1.35 -1.50 6.97
C VAL A 38 1.13 -2.64 7.96
N ARG A 39 0.40 -3.68 7.56
CA ARG A 39 0.02 -4.79 8.43
C ARG A 39 1.24 -5.52 9.01
N PRO A 40 2.33 -5.81 8.25
CA PRO A 40 3.51 -6.42 8.84
C PRO A 40 4.12 -5.55 9.95
N ILE A 41 4.23 -4.24 9.73
CA ILE A 41 4.73 -3.29 10.73
C ILE A 41 3.88 -3.34 12.01
N LEU A 42 2.55 -3.27 11.88
CA LEU A 42 1.66 -3.31 13.04
C LEU A 42 1.66 -4.68 13.73
N SER A 43 1.81 -5.76 12.96
CA SER A 43 1.89 -7.11 13.50
C SER A 43 3.13 -7.31 14.37
N ASP A 44 4.27 -6.85 13.88
CA ASP A 44 5.56 -7.09 14.52
C ASP A 44 5.80 -6.17 15.73
N ASN A 45 5.17 -5.00 15.74
CA ASN A 45 5.44 -3.96 16.73
C ASN A 45 4.26 -3.65 17.66
N CYS A 46 3.01 -3.99 17.30
CA CYS A 46 1.85 -3.46 18.02
C CYS A 46 0.85 -4.53 18.52
N PHE A 47 0.71 -5.66 17.83
CA PHE A 47 -0.39 -6.60 18.12
C PHE A 47 -0.23 -7.37 19.43
N GLU A 48 0.96 -7.43 20.01
CA GLU A 48 1.13 -8.05 21.33
C GLU A 48 0.32 -7.33 22.41
N CYS A 49 0.32 -5.99 22.40
CA CYS A 49 -0.39 -5.17 23.38
C CYS A 49 -1.71 -4.59 22.83
N HIS A 50 -1.91 -4.53 21.52
CA HIS A 50 -3.09 -3.92 20.87
C HIS A 50 -3.73 -4.83 19.81
N GLY A 51 -3.64 -6.14 20.01
CA GLY A 51 -4.18 -7.16 19.11
C GLY A 51 -5.30 -8.00 19.74
N PRO A 52 -5.48 -9.24 19.26
CA PRO A 52 -6.66 -10.05 19.59
C PRO A 52 -6.69 -10.56 21.04
N ASP A 53 -5.55 -10.71 21.70
CA ASP A 53 -5.47 -11.23 23.07
C ASP A 53 -6.01 -10.21 24.09
N ALA A 54 -7.18 -10.48 24.64
CA ALA A 54 -7.83 -9.60 25.62
C ALA A 54 -7.08 -9.50 26.95
N ALA A 55 -6.31 -10.52 27.34
CA ALA A 55 -5.59 -10.52 28.62
C ALA A 55 -4.37 -9.59 28.60
N LYS A 56 -3.75 -9.42 27.43
CA LYS A 56 -2.61 -8.52 27.22
C LYS A 56 -3.02 -7.12 26.73
N ARG A 57 -4.25 -6.98 26.22
CA ARG A 57 -4.70 -5.78 25.51
C ARG A 57 -4.66 -4.54 26.40
N LYS A 58 -4.06 -3.47 25.89
CA LYS A 58 -4.02 -2.15 26.50
C LYS A 58 -5.03 -1.22 25.82
N ALA A 59 -5.67 -0.37 26.62
CA ALA A 59 -6.63 0.66 26.18
C ALA A 59 -7.82 0.14 25.35
N ASP A 60 -8.14 -1.16 25.45
CA ASP A 60 -9.10 -1.86 24.60
C ASP A 60 -8.93 -1.61 23.08
N LEU A 61 -7.71 -1.27 22.67
CA LEU A 61 -7.39 -0.89 21.30
C LEU A 61 -7.10 -2.15 20.47
N ARG A 62 -7.79 -2.27 19.33
CA ARG A 62 -7.59 -3.34 18.35
C ARG A 62 -7.06 -2.80 17.04
N LEU A 63 -5.76 -2.98 16.80
CA LEU A 63 -5.10 -2.63 15.54
C LEU A 63 -5.17 -3.79 14.52
N ASP A 64 -5.54 -5.01 14.93
CA ASP A 64 -5.64 -6.16 14.06
C ASP A 64 -6.93 -6.19 13.21
N THR A 65 -8.02 -5.58 13.70
CA THR A 65 -9.36 -5.62 13.08
C THR A 65 -9.86 -4.31 12.49
N GLY A 66 -9.08 -3.22 12.56
CA GLY A 66 -9.46 -1.90 12.05
C GLY A 66 -10.45 -1.13 12.92
N ALA A 67 -11.28 -1.78 13.74
CA ALA A 67 -12.05 -1.13 14.79
C ALA A 67 -11.68 -1.72 16.16
N PRO A 68 -11.46 -0.90 17.22
CA PRO A 68 -11.41 0.58 17.23
C PRO A 68 -10.12 1.22 16.66
N GLY A 69 -9.19 0.45 16.09
CA GLY A 69 -7.89 0.96 15.59
C GLY A 69 -7.94 2.12 14.60
N GLN A 70 -9.01 2.27 13.82
CA GLN A 70 -9.18 3.38 12.87
C GLN A 70 -9.56 4.70 13.57
N ALA A 71 -10.09 4.65 14.80
CA ALA A 71 -10.44 5.86 15.56
C ALA A 71 -9.22 6.69 15.95
N ILE A 72 -8.03 6.07 16.01
CA ILE A 72 -6.77 6.77 16.31
C ILE A 72 -6.09 7.36 15.05
N ILE A 73 -6.72 7.21 13.87
CA ILE A 73 -6.21 7.68 12.59
C ILE A 73 -7.07 8.82 12.05
N ASN A 74 -6.47 9.99 11.89
CA ASN A 74 -7.06 11.11 11.18
C ASN A 74 -6.61 11.07 9.73
N ALA A 75 -7.49 10.58 8.84
CA ALA A 75 -7.22 10.45 7.41
C ALA A 75 -6.66 11.74 6.79
N GLY A 76 -5.52 11.64 6.10
CA GLY A 76 -4.81 12.75 5.48
C GLY A 76 -4.07 13.67 6.46
N LYS A 77 -4.09 13.38 7.77
CA LYS A 77 -3.51 14.25 8.81
C LYS A 77 -2.66 13.44 9.80
N PRO A 78 -1.44 13.01 9.40
CA PRO A 78 -0.56 12.22 10.27
C PRO A 78 -0.30 12.90 11.61
N ASP A 79 0.04 14.19 11.60
CA ASP A 79 0.40 14.92 12.83
C ASP A 79 -0.78 15.09 13.81
N LYS A 80 -2.02 14.90 13.32
CA LYS A 80 -3.22 14.87 14.16
C LYS A 80 -3.62 13.45 14.56
N SER A 81 -3.01 12.41 14.01
CA SER A 81 -3.33 11.02 14.30
C SER A 81 -2.59 10.55 15.56
N GLU A 82 -3.32 9.92 16.48
CA GLU A 82 -2.76 9.43 17.73
C GLU A 82 -1.72 8.32 17.49
N LEU A 83 -1.91 7.47 16.47
CA LEU A 83 -0.89 6.49 16.06
C LEU A 83 0.46 7.17 15.80
N PHE A 84 0.46 8.24 14.99
CA PHE A 84 1.70 8.90 14.58
C PHE A 84 2.36 9.63 15.75
N LYS A 85 1.56 10.26 16.62
CA LYS A 85 2.06 10.89 17.85
C LYS A 85 2.77 9.87 18.75
N ARG A 86 2.17 8.69 18.97
CA ARG A 86 2.74 7.66 19.85
C ARG A 86 4.05 7.09 19.31
N ILE A 87 4.15 6.81 18.02
CA ILE A 87 5.39 6.26 17.44
C ILE A 87 6.52 7.28 17.32
N THR A 88 6.22 8.58 17.43
CA THR A 88 7.22 9.67 17.35
C THR A 88 7.36 10.47 18.65
N HIS A 89 6.72 10.02 19.73
CA HIS A 89 6.66 10.77 20.98
C HIS A 89 8.08 10.97 21.56
N THR A 90 8.40 12.16 22.06
CA THR A 90 9.74 12.46 22.59
C THR A 90 9.99 11.82 23.95
N ASP A 91 8.96 11.75 24.78
CA ASP A 91 8.98 10.96 26.03
C ASP A 91 8.90 9.47 25.70
N LEU A 92 9.85 8.69 26.25
CA LEU A 92 9.97 7.25 26.05
C LEU A 92 8.88 6.45 26.78
N GLU A 93 8.34 6.97 27.88
CA GLU A 93 7.25 6.32 28.62
C GLU A 93 5.92 6.40 27.88
N GLU A 94 5.76 7.43 27.04
CA GLU A 94 4.59 7.60 26.19
C GLU A 94 4.75 7.02 24.78
N ARG A 95 6.00 6.74 24.38
CA ARG A 95 6.33 6.21 23.06
C ARG A 95 5.84 4.77 22.92
N MET A 96 5.35 4.47 21.72
CA MET A 96 4.99 3.12 21.33
C MET A 96 5.89 2.64 20.18
N PRO A 97 6.39 1.39 20.22
CA PRO A 97 6.25 0.41 21.29
C PRO A 97 6.96 0.86 22.58
N PRO A 98 6.50 0.39 23.75
CA PRO A 98 7.17 0.65 25.03
C PRO A 98 8.61 0.16 25.02
N VAL A 99 9.49 0.82 25.77
CA VAL A 99 10.92 0.47 25.84
C VAL A 99 11.18 -0.95 26.36
N ASP A 100 10.29 -1.50 27.18
CA ASP A 100 10.36 -2.85 27.75
C ASP A 100 9.81 -3.95 26.81
N SER A 101 9.33 -3.58 25.62
CA SER A 101 8.83 -4.53 24.63
C SER A 101 9.95 -5.11 23.73
N ASP A 102 11.18 -4.62 23.86
CA ASP A 102 12.31 -4.92 22.97
C ASP A 102 12.02 -4.64 21.47
N ARG A 103 11.00 -3.81 21.15
CA ARG A 103 10.64 -3.41 19.79
C ARG A 103 10.90 -1.93 19.56
N VAL A 104 11.49 -1.62 18.42
CA VAL A 104 11.74 -0.23 17.97
C VAL A 104 11.40 -0.15 16.48
N LEU A 105 10.56 0.80 16.10
CA LEU A 105 10.28 1.02 14.69
C LEU A 105 11.51 1.58 13.98
N ALA A 106 11.83 1.01 12.82
CA ALA A 106 12.77 1.61 11.90
C ALA A 106 12.20 2.91 11.32
N LEU A 107 13.08 3.86 10.96
CA LEU A 107 12.66 5.11 10.32
C LEU A 107 11.87 4.87 9.02
N GLY A 108 12.19 3.79 8.30
CA GLY A 108 11.45 3.36 7.11
C GLY A 108 10.00 3.00 7.42
N ASP A 109 9.77 2.27 8.51
CA ASP A 109 8.43 1.87 8.95
C ASP A 109 7.60 3.08 9.39
N ILE A 110 8.20 4.01 10.14
CA ILE A 110 7.55 5.27 10.53
C ILE A 110 7.15 6.07 9.28
N LYS A 111 8.01 6.12 8.26
CA LYS A 111 7.70 6.77 6.98
C LYS A 111 6.54 6.10 6.26
N ILE A 112 6.51 4.76 6.20
CA ILE A 112 5.40 4.01 5.60
C ILE A 112 4.09 4.31 6.32
N LEU A 113 4.09 4.29 7.66
CA LEU A 113 2.91 4.60 8.47
C LEU A 113 2.44 6.05 8.26
N ARG A 114 3.35 7.02 8.19
CA ARG A 114 3.03 8.41 7.84
C ARG A 114 2.36 8.49 6.48
N THR A 115 3.02 7.98 5.44
CA THR A 115 2.52 8.03 4.06
C THR A 115 1.16 7.34 3.93
N TRP A 116 0.96 6.22 4.61
CA TRP A 116 -0.34 5.53 4.63
C TRP A 116 -1.44 6.41 5.22
N ILE A 117 -1.18 7.13 6.32
CA ILE A 117 -2.14 8.06 6.91
C ILE A 117 -2.39 9.24 5.95
N GLU A 118 -1.36 9.79 5.31
CA GLU A 118 -1.47 10.85 4.29
C GLU A 118 -2.36 10.42 3.12
N GLN A 119 -2.24 9.17 2.69
CA GLN A 119 -3.05 8.54 1.64
C GLN A 119 -4.45 8.14 2.11
N GLY A 120 -4.86 8.53 3.33
CA GLY A 120 -6.22 8.37 3.85
C GLY A 120 -6.39 7.22 4.86
N GLY A 121 -5.33 6.50 5.23
CA GLY A 121 -5.35 5.56 6.35
C GLY A 121 -6.35 4.41 6.17
N LYS A 122 -6.53 3.93 4.93
CA LYS A 122 -7.54 2.90 4.65
C LYS A 122 -7.12 1.56 5.25
N TRP A 123 -7.90 1.06 6.19
CA TRP A 123 -7.76 -0.29 6.71
C TRP A 123 -8.26 -1.31 5.69
N GLU A 124 -7.61 -2.48 5.66
CA GLU A 124 -8.02 -3.58 4.81
C GLU A 124 -8.25 -4.85 5.62
N LYS A 125 -9.28 -5.62 5.26
CA LYS A 125 -9.40 -7.01 5.72
C LYS A 125 -8.16 -7.79 5.31
N HIS A 126 -7.78 -8.75 6.15
CA HIS A 126 -6.68 -9.66 5.84
C HIS A 126 -6.90 -10.31 4.46
N TRP A 127 -5.82 -10.49 3.69
CA TRP A 127 -5.88 -10.95 2.30
C TRP A 127 -6.69 -12.23 2.11
N ALA A 128 -6.62 -13.15 3.08
CA ALA A 128 -7.38 -14.41 3.11
C ALA A 128 -8.91 -14.23 3.05
N PHE A 129 -9.42 -13.05 3.41
CA PHE A 129 -10.86 -12.73 3.38
C PHE A 129 -11.25 -11.81 2.22
N LYS A 130 -10.30 -11.28 1.44
CA LYS A 130 -10.58 -10.47 0.25
C LYS A 130 -10.92 -11.33 -0.96
N PHE A 131 -10.27 -12.48 -1.07
CA PHE A 131 -10.51 -13.45 -2.14
C PHE A 131 -10.90 -14.77 -1.48
N PRO A 132 -12.21 -15.08 -1.30
CA PRO A 132 -12.58 -16.41 -0.88
C PRO A 132 -11.98 -17.38 -1.90
N PRO A 133 -11.30 -18.47 -1.47
CA PRO A 133 -10.82 -19.44 -2.42
C PRO A 133 -12.01 -19.85 -3.27
N SER A 134 -11.91 -19.65 -4.59
CA SER A 134 -12.90 -20.24 -5.49
C SER A 134 -12.88 -21.71 -5.17
N ARG A 135 -13.98 -22.24 -4.61
CA ARG A 135 -14.09 -23.68 -4.38
C ARG A 135 -13.77 -24.30 -5.73
N PRO A 136 -12.70 -25.11 -5.87
CA PRO A 136 -12.41 -25.74 -7.14
C PRO A 136 -13.68 -26.42 -7.58
N ALA A 137 -14.09 -26.21 -8.83
CA ALA A 137 -15.22 -26.93 -9.38
C ALA A 137 -14.96 -28.40 -9.07
N ILE A 138 -15.86 -29.02 -8.30
CA ILE A 138 -15.78 -30.45 -8.04
C ILE A 138 -15.81 -31.06 -9.42
N LEU A 139 -14.67 -31.60 -9.88
CA LEU A 139 -14.64 -32.35 -11.12
C LEU A 139 -15.73 -33.40 -10.95
N PRO A 140 -16.70 -33.50 -11.89
CA PRO A 140 -17.69 -34.57 -11.82
C PRO A 140 -16.91 -35.86 -11.61
N ALA A 141 -17.35 -36.69 -10.66
CA ALA A 141 -16.64 -37.90 -10.27
C ALA A 141 -16.37 -38.76 -11.51
N GLY A 142 -15.23 -38.51 -12.15
CA GLY A 142 -14.76 -39.26 -13.30
C GLY A 142 -14.49 -40.64 -12.75
N LYS A 143 -15.15 -41.65 -13.32
CA LYS A 143 -15.00 -43.06 -12.92
C LYS A 143 -13.54 -43.31 -12.60
N LEU A 144 -13.23 -43.46 -11.31
CA LEU A 144 -11.88 -43.76 -10.86
C LEU A 144 -11.45 -45.01 -11.65
N ARG A 145 -10.46 -44.87 -12.52
CA ARG A 145 -9.89 -46.03 -13.20
C ARG A 145 -9.40 -46.95 -12.08
N PRO A 146 -9.80 -48.23 -12.06
CA PRO A 146 -9.37 -49.14 -11.01
C PRO A 146 -7.83 -49.11 -10.98
N ALA A 147 -7.28 -48.87 -9.79
CA ALA A 147 -5.84 -48.86 -9.60
C ALA A 147 -5.30 -50.19 -10.13
N LYS A 148 -4.42 -50.11 -11.15
CA LYS A 148 -3.73 -51.28 -11.67
C LYS A 148 -2.91 -51.83 -10.51
N ARG A 149 -3.34 -52.96 -9.93
CA ARG A 149 -2.51 -53.72 -8.99
C ARG A 149 -1.20 -53.99 -9.72
N ARG A 150 -0.10 -53.53 -9.14
CA ARG A 150 1.23 -54.00 -9.54
C ARG A 150 1.35 -55.39 -8.93
N ASP A 151 1.14 -56.38 -9.78
CA ASP A 151 1.65 -57.73 -9.62
C ASP A 151 3.19 -57.74 -9.56
#